data_AF-A0A7S0X3F5-F1
#
_entry.id   AF-A0A7S0X3F5-F1
#
_cell.length_a   1.000
_cell.length_b   1.000
_cell.length_c   1.000
_cell.angle_alpha   90.00
_cell.angle_beta   90.00
_cell.angle_gamma   90.00
#
_symmetry.space_group_name_H-M   'P 1'
#
loop_
_entity.id
_entity.type
_entity.pdbx_description
1 polymer ?
#
loop_
_entity_poly.entity_id
_entity_poly.type
_entity_poly.pdbx_seq_one_letter_code
_entity_poly.pdbx_strand_id
1 'polypeptide(L)'
;NCCTIDWFKEWPNDALEAVAIKVLKDVDVSEPDRVKLREMCKRFHSSVRELSVEYLRKEGRTNYVTPTSYLELLTMFTSLLTKQRERVSSAKKRYKVGLEKLAFTAAAVKEMQDELTALKPNLIQTVAETEDLMARVSKEKSEVVEPKK
;
A
#
# COMPACT_ATOMS: atom_id res chain seq x y z
N ASN A 1 62.97 -8.17 -17.43
CA ASN A 1 61.71 -8.40 -18.16
C ASN A 1 61.01 -9.64 -17.55
N CYS A 2 60.61 -9.56 -16.28
CA CYS A 2 60.16 -10.72 -15.46
C CYS A 2 58.73 -10.54 -14.90
N CYS A 3 57.84 -9.85 -15.62
CA CYS A 3 56.42 -9.75 -15.25
C CYS A 3 55.57 -10.36 -16.35
N THR A 4 54.66 -11.26 -15.97
CA THR A 4 53.62 -11.80 -16.86
C THR A 4 52.53 -10.76 -17.02
N ILE A 5 52.24 -10.38 -18.26
CA ILE A 5 51.14 -9.45 -18.56
C ILE A 5 49.83 -10.24 -18.57
N ASP A 6 48.87 -9.80 -17.77
CA ASP A 6 47.49 -10.29 -17.78
C ASP A 6 46.54 -9.19 -18.27
N TRP A 7 45.72 -9.50 -19.27
CA TRP A 7 44.88 -8.52 -19.97
C TRP A 7 43.44 -8.64 -19.52
N PHE A 8 42.95 -7.60 -18.84
CA PHE A 8 41.54 -7.49 -18.46
C PHE A 8 40.76 -6.75 -19.55
N LYS A 9 39.72 -7.42 -20.05
CA LYS A 9 38.78 -6.85 -21.01
C LYS A 9 37.51 -6.39 -20.30
N GLU A 10 36.74 -5.58 -21.00
CA GLU A 10 35.38 -5.25 -20.59
C GLU A 10 34.56 -6.53 -20.40
N TRP A 11 33.59 -6.48 -19.49
CA TRP A 11 32.77 -7.64 -19.20
C TRP A 11 31.97 -8.08 -20.43
N PRO A 12 32.11 -9.34 -20.86
CA PRO A 12 31.28 -9.91 -21.92
C PRO A 12 29.84 -10.15 -21.43
N ASN A 13 28.92 -10.44 -22.36
CA ASN A 13 27.50 -10.58 -22.06
C ASN A 13 27.19 -11.69 -21.05
N ASP A 14 27.93 -12.79 -21.10
CA ASP A 14 27.89 -13.90 -20.14
C ASP A 14 28.32 -13.48 -18.74
N ALA A 15 29.35 -12.65 -18.61
CA ALA A 15 29.76 -12.07 -17.33
C ALA A 15 28.67 -11.14 -16.76
N LEU A 16 28.07 -10.28 -17.60
CA LEU A 16 26.95 -9.42 -17.20
C LEU A 16 25.73 -10.23 -16.73
N GLU A 17 25.44 -11.34 -17.40
CA GLU A 17 24.36 -12.26 -17.04
C GLU A 17 24.65 -12.94 -15.69
N ALA A 18 25.85 -13.51 -15.51
CA ALA A 18 26.23 -14.19 -14.28
C ALA A 18 26.19 -13.26 -13.06
N VAL A 19 26.64 -12.02 -13.23
CA VAL A 19 26.56 -10.99 -12.18
C VAL A 19 25.11 -10.63 -11.88
N ALA A 20 24.27 -10.43 -12.90
CA ALA A 20 22.85 -10.14 -12.71
C ALA A 20 22.12 -11.29 -12.00
N ILE A 21 22.41 -12.56 -12.34
CA ILE A 21 21.87 -13.74 -11.64
C ILE A 21 22.20 -13.66 -10.15
N LYS A 22 23.46 -13.37 -9.81
CA LYS A 22 23.92 -13.34 -8.42
C LYS A 22 23.28 -12.18 -7.65
N VAL A 23 23.24 -10.98 -8.22
CA VAL A 23 22.74 -9.77 -7.55
C VAL A 23 21.21 -9.79 -7.42
N LEU A 24 20.49 -10.30 -8.43
CA LEU A 24 19.02 -10.28 -8.47
C LEU A 24 18.37 -11.53 -7.87
N LYS A 25 19.16 -12.44 -7.27
CA LYS A 25 18.68 -13.70 -6.70
C LYS A 25 17.62 -13.48 -5.62
N ASP A 26 17.87 -12.55 -4.71
CA ASP A 26 17.03 -12.33 -3.52
C ASP A 26 15.89 -11.32 -3.78
N VAL A 27 15.76 -10.83 -5.02
CA VAL A 27 14.65 -9.95 -5.41
C VAL A 27 13.38 -10.78 -5.51
N ASP A 28 12.35 -10.40 -4.76
CA ASP A 28 11.04 -11.04 -4.71
C ASP A 28 10.25 -10.81 -6.03
N VAL A 29 10.63 -11.48 -7.11
CA VAL A 29 9.97 -11.43 -8.42
C VAL A 29 9.71 -12.83 -8.93
N SER A 30 8.71 -12.98 -9.80
CA SER A 30 8.48 -14.23 -10.50
C SER A 30 9.70 -14.60 -11.34
N GLU A 31 9.98 -15.89 -11.53
CA GLU A 31 11.13 -16.32 -12.33
C GLU A 31 11.09 -15.77 -13.78
N PRO A 32 9.93 -15.75 -14.48
CA PRO A 32 9.84 -15.13 -15.81
C PRO A 32 10.20 -13.64 -15.82
N ASP A 33 9.78 -12.89 -14.81
CA ASP A 33 10.10 -11.46 -14.72
C ASP A 33 11.55 -11.23 -14.30
N ARG A 34 12.12 -12.12 -13.49
CA ARG A 34 13.55 -12.11 -13.15
C ARG A 34 14.40 -12.26 -14.41
N VAL A 35 14.06 -13.20 -15.31
CA VAL A 35 14.78 -13.36 -16.59
C VAL A 35 14.70 -12.09 -17.43
N LYS A 36 13.51 -11.49 -17.56
CA LYS A 36 13.33 -10.22 -18.31
C LYS A 36 14.13 -9.08 -17.69
N LEU A 37 14.20 -9.03 -16.36
CA LEU A 37 14.97 -8.03 -15.64
C LEU A 37 16.47 -8.13 -15.92
N ARG A 38 17.02 -9.36 -15.89
CA ARG A 38 18.44 -9.61 -16.24
C ARG A 38 18.74 -9.13 -17.66
N GLU A 39 17.89 -9.51 -18.62
CA GLU A 39 18.04 -9.10 -20.03
C GLU A 39 17.97 -7.58 -20.20
N MET A 40 17.03 -6.93 -19.51
CA MET A 40 16.87 -5.48 -19.56
C MET A 40 18.09 -4.75 -19.01
N CYS A 41 18.61 -5.14 -17.83
CA CYS A 41 19.79 -4.52 -17.23
C CYS A 41 21.03 -4.68 -18.11
N LYS A 42 21.23 -5.88 -18.69
CA LYS A 42 22.31 -6.15 -19.66
C LYS A 42 22.19 -5.24 -20.88
N ARG A 43 20.99 -5.17 -21.48
CA ARG A 43 20.72 -4.31 -22.64
C ARG A 43 20.98 -2.83 -22.33
N PHE A 44 20.57 -2.35 -21.16
CA PHE A 44 20.83 -0.96 -20.76
C PHE A 44 22.32 -0.68 -20.68
N HIS A 45 23.09 -1.56 -20.03
CA HIS A 45 24.54 -1.38 -19.94
C HIS A 45 25.21 -1.37 -21.32
N SER A 46 24.88 -2.31 -22.19
CA SER A 46 25.41 -2.37 -23.56
C SER A 46 25.02 -1.14 -24.39
N SER A 47 23.77 -0.69 -24.28
CA SER A 47 23.30 0.50 -25.00
C SER A 47 24.01 1.78 -24.56
N VAL A 48 24.30 1.93 -23.27
CA VAL A 48 25.04 3.09 -22.76
C VAL A 48 26.48 3.06 -23.25
N ARG A 49 27.11 1.88 -23.40
CA ARG A 49 28.45 1.76 -23.99
C ARG A 49 28.47 2.25 -25.44
N GLU A 50 27.49 1.85 -26.24
CA GLU A 50 27.36 2.33 -27.63
C GLU A 50 27.13 3.85 -27.69
N LEU A 51 26.26 4.36 -26.83
CA LEU A 51 25.98 5.80 -26.72
C LEU A 51 27.20 6.60 -26.24
N SER A 52 28.03 6.04 -25.37
CA SER A 52 29.29 6.66 -24.93
C SER A 52 30.26 6.89 -26.08
N VAL A 53 30.39 5.91 -26.99
CA VAL A 53 31.21 6.05 -28.20
C VAL A 53 30.62 7.11 -29.13
N GLU A 54 29.30 7.13 -29.30
CA GLU A 54 28.62 8.14 -30.11
C GLU A 54 28.76 9.55 -29.52
N TYR A 55 28.67 9.68 -28.20
CA TYR A 55 28.82 10.93 -27.47
C TYR A 55 30.22 11.51 -27.65
N LEU A 56 31.26 10.67 -27.56
CA LEU A 56 32.62 11.09 -27.88
C LEU A 56 32.74 11.58 -29.32
N ARG A 57 32.14 10.87 -30.28
CA ARG A 57 32.18 11.25 -31.70
C ARG A 57 31.48 12.58 -31.98
N LYS A 58 30.35 12.84 -31.34
CA LYS A 58 29.52 14.03 -31.59
C LYS A 58 29.98 15.26 -30.82
N GLU A 59 30.29 15.10 -29.54
CA GLU A 59 30.53 16.21 -28.62
C GLU A 59 32.01 16.37 -28.24
N GLY A 60 32.87 15.43 -28.65
CA GLY A 60 34.30 15.43 -28.29
C GLY A 60 34.54 15.18 -26.79
N ARG A 61 33.53 14.72 -26.04
CA ARG A 61 33.59 14.52 -24.60
C ARG A 61 33.56 13.03 -24.25
N THR A 62 34.46 12.62 -23.36
CA THR A 62 34.54 11.23 -22.90
C THR A 62 33.70 11.02 -21.64
N ASN A 63 32.89 9.96 -21.64
CA ASN A 63 32.36 9.35 -20.43
C ASN A 63 32.79 7.88 -20.38
N TYR A 64 32.95 7.34 -19.17
CA TYR A 64 33.45 5.98 -18.99
C TYR A 64 32.34 5.09 -18.45
N VAL A 65 32.11 3.97 -19.12
CA VAL A 65 31.19 2.92 -18.66
C VAL A 65 32.03 1.83 -18.04
N THR A 66 31.85 1.61 -16.74
CA THR A 66 32.64 0.65 -15.96
C THR A 66 31.76 -0.50 -15.46
N PRO A 67 32.35 -1.66 -15.12
CA PRO A 67 31.63 -2.73 -14.42
C PRO A 67 30.96 -2.25 -13.13
N THR A 68 31.56 -1.28 -12.42
CA THR A 68 30.96 -0.67 -11.23
C THR A 68 29.63 0.02 -11.55
N SER A 69 29.56 0.76 -12.66
CA SER A 69 28.32 1.39 -13.12
C SER A 69 27.20 0.36 -13.41
N TYR A 70 27.55 -0.86 -13.81
CA TYR A 70 26.59 -1.95 -13.96
C TYR A 70 26.07 -2.48 -12.61
N LEU A 71 26.96 -2.63 -11.63
CA LEU A 71 26.57 -3.01 -10.27
C LEU A 71 25.66 -1.94 -9.64
N GLU A 72 25.97 -0.67 -9.84
CA GLU A 72 25.13 0.46 -9.41
C GLU A 72 23.75 0.44 -10.08
N LEU A 73 23.67 0.13 -11.38
CA LEU A 73 22.40 -0.04 -12.08
C LEU A 73 21.53 -1.12 -11.41
N LEU A 74 22.12 -2.28 -11.10
CA LEU A 74 21.40 -3.40 -10.48
C LEU A 74 20.92 -3.07 -9.05
N THR A 75 21.77 -2.43 -8.25
CA THR A 75 21.43 -2.04 -6.87
C THR A 75 20.39 -0.93 -6.86
N MET A 76 20.55 0.09 -7.72
CA MET A 76 19.58 1.17 -7.88
C MET A 76 18.21 0.64 -8.30
N PHE A 77 18.16 -0.25 -9.29
CA PHE A 77 16.90 -0.86 -9.73
C PHE A 77 16.21 -1.60 -8.58
N THR A 78 16.96 -2.42 -7.85
CA THR A 78 16.43 -3.19 -6.71
C THR A 78 15.90 -2.28 -5.61
N SER A 79 16.65 -1.23 -5.26
CA SER A 79 16.22 -0.23 -4.28
C SER A 79 14.93 0.49 -4.70
N LEU A 80 14.86 0.92 -5.96
CA LEU A 80 13.71 1.60 -6.51
C LEU A 80 12.46 0.72 -6.52
N LEU A 81 12.63 -0.56 -6.89
CA LEU A 81 11.54 -1.54 -6.89
C LEU A 81 10.98 -1.74 -5.47
N THR A 82 11.84 -1.92 -4.47
CA THR A 82 11.43 -2.05 -3.07
C THR A 82 10.67 -0.83 -2.59
N LYS A 83 11.21 0.38 -2.82
CA LYS A 83 10.55 1.64 -2.44
C LYS A 83 9.18 1.79 -3.08
N GLN A 84 9.05 1.43 -4.35
CA GLN A 84 7.78 1.50 -5.05
C GLN A 84 6.77 0.49 -4.51
N ARG A 85 7.20 -0.74 -4.18
CA ARG A 85 6.36 -1.76 -3.58
C ARG A 85 5.87 -1.36 -2.19
N GLU A 86 6.74 -0.82 -1.36
CA GLU A 86 6.37 -0.31 -0.03
C GLU A 86 5.34 0.80 -0.13
N ARG A 87 5.52 1.74 -1.07
CA ARG A 87 4.55 2.82 -1.33
C ARG A 87 3.18 2.27 -1.71
N VAL A 88 3.13 1.34 -2.67
CA VAL A 88 1.88 0.73 -3.15
C VAL A 88 1.23 -0.13 -2.07
N SER A 89 2.00 -0.94 -1.36
CA SER A 89 1.53 -1.80 -0.28
C SER A 89 0.95 -0.99 0.88
N SER A 90 1.61 0.10 1.26
CA SER A 90 1.14 1.00 2.32
C SER A 90 -0.17 1.69 1.93
N ALA A 91 -0.28 2.16 0.69
CA ALA A 91 -1.53 2.73 0.17
C ALA A 91 -2.66 1.69 0.18
N LYS A 92 -2.39 0.48 -0.31
CA LYS A 92 -3.35 -0.64 -0.29
C LYS A 92 -3.80 -0.98 1.13
N LYS A 93 -2.88 -1.06 2.09
CA LYS A 93 -3.19 -1.31 3.51
C LYS A 93 -4.12 -0.22 4.07
N ARG A 94 -3.83 1.05 3.79
CA ARG A 94 -4.67 2.18 4.20
C ARG A 94 -6.10 2.04 3.65
N TYR A 95 -6.26 1.71 2.38
CA TYR A 95 -7.59 1.50 1.79
C TYR A 95 -8.34 0.31 2.40
N LYS A 96 -7.65 -0.81 2.62
CA LYS A 96 -8.25 -1.99 3.27
C LYS A 96 -8.78 -1.67 4.66
N VAL A 97 -7.94 -1.05 5.49
CA VAL A 97 -8.35 -0.62 6.84
C VAL A 97 -9.51 0.37 6.78
N GLY A 98 -9.48 1.33 5.85
CA GLY A 98 -10.57 2.26 5.64
C GLY A 98 -11.89 1.57 5.29
N LEU A 99 -11.87 0.60 4.37
CA LEU A 99 -13.04 -0.19 4.00
C LEU A 99 -13.58 -1.03 5.15
N GLU A 100 -12.70 -1.66 5.92
CA GLU A 100 -13.08 -2.43 7.13
C GLU A 100 -13.77 -1.53 8.16
N LYS A 101 -13.25 -0.32 8.39
CA LYS A 101 -13.86 0.65 9.31
C LYS A 101 -15.23 1.13 8.81
N LEU A 102 -15.35 1.42 7.52
CA LEU A 102 -16.64 1.82 6.93
C LEU A 102 -17.68 0.70 7.06
N ALA A 103 -17.30 -0.56 6.78
CA ALA A 103 -18.19 -1.70 6.93
C ALA A 103 -18.63 -1.91 8.38
N PHE A 104 -17.69 -1.79 9.33
CA PHE A 104 -17.99 -1.87 10.76
C PHE A 104 -18.98 -0.78 11.20
N THR A 105 -18.72 0.48 10.84
CA THR A 105 -19.62 1.59 11.20
C THR A 105 -20.99 1.44 10.56
N ALA A 106 -21.07 0.97 9.31
CA ALA A 106 -22.35 0.73 8.65
C ALA A 106 -23.18 -0.34 9.39
N ALA A 107 -22.54 -1.42 9.86
CA ALA A 107 -23.21 -2.45 10.65
C ALA A 107 -23.69 -1.90 12.01
N ALA A 108 -22.86 -1.15 12.72
CA ALA A 108 -23.24 -0.54 13.99
C ALA A 108 -24.39 0.47 13.85
N VAL A 109 -24.38 1.29 12.79
CA VAL A 109 -25.48 2.23 12.50
C VAL A 109 -26.79 1.48 12.22
N LYS A 110 -26.71 0.37 11.50
CA LYS A 110 -27.89 -0.46 11.23
C LYS A 110 -28.48 -1.03 12.52
N GLU A 111 -27.65 -1.59 13.39
CA GLU A 111 -28.08 -2.11 14.70
C GLU A 111 -28.76 -1.03 15.55
N MET A 112 -28.16 0.16 15.66
CA MET A 112 -28.78 1.29 16.38
C MET A 112 -30.12 1.73 15.77
N GLN A 113 -30.26 1.69 14.44
CA GLN A 113 -31.52 2.01 13.76
C GLN A 113 -32.61 0.98 14.07
N ASP A 114 -32.24 -0.30 14.10
CA ASP A 114 -33.15 -1.40 14.42
C ASP A 114 -33.63 -1.29 15.88
N GLU A 115 -32.72 -1.02 16.83
CA GLU A 115 -33.04 -0.78 18.24
C GLU A 115 -33.97 0.44 18.44
N LEU A 116 -33.65 1.58 17.81
CA LEU A 116 -34.50 2.78 17.86
C LEU A 116 -35.90 2.52 17.31
N THR A 117 -36.00 1.72 16.25
CA THR A 117 -37.29 1.38 15.64
C THR A 117 -38.12 0.48 16.57
N ALA A 118 -37.48 -0.46 17.27
CA ALA A 118 -38.12 -1.32 18.25
C ALA A 118 -38.54 -0.58 19.54
N LEU A 119 -37.79 0.46 19.97
CA LEU A 119 -38.07 1.19 21.20
C LEU A 119 -39.24 2.20 21.06
N LYS A 120 -39.44 2.76 19.85
CA LYS A 120 -40.50 3.74 19.55
C LYS A 120 -41.91 3.34 20.01
N PRO A 121 -42.46 2.16 19.69
CA PRO A 121 -43.81 1.80 20.10
C PRO A 121 -43.96 1.67 21.61
N ASN A 122 -42.94 1.11 22.30
CA ASN A 122 -42.94 0.99 23.75
C ASN A 122 -42.95 2.36 24.43
N LEU A 123 -42.22 3.33 23.89
CA LEU A 123 -42.24 4.72 24.36
C LEU A 123 -43.62 5.36 24.22
N ILE A 124 -44.31 5.15 23.10
CA ILE A 124 -45.66 5.70 22.90
C ILE A 124 -46.64 5.09 23.92
N GLN A 125 -46.53 3.79 24.15
CA GLN A 125 -47.38 3.10 25.12
C GLN A 125 -47.12 3.58 26.55
N THR A 126 -45.87 3.67 26.99
CA THR A 126 -45.55 4.09 28.36
C THR A 126 -45.93 5.55 28.61
N VAL A 127 -45.80 6.42 27.60
CA VAL A 127 -46.28 7.82 27.68
C VAL A 127 -47.80 7.85 27.86
N ALA A 128 -48.56 7.09 27.07
CA ALA A 128 -50.02 7.01 27.21
C ALA A 128 -50.43 6.47 28.60
N GLU A 129 -49.73 5.44 29.09
CA GLU A 129 -49.97 4.87 30.43
C GLU A 129 -49.65 5.87 31.56
N THR A 130 -48.58 6.66 31.42
CA THR A 130 -48.24 7.70 32.42
C THR A 130 -49.21 8.88 32.39
N GLU A 131 -49.70 9.28 31.22
CA GLU A 131 -50.73 10.31 31.10
C GLU A 131 -52.04 9.88 31.78
N ASP A 132 -52.49 8.64 31.57
CA ASP A 132 -53.69 8.10 32.22
C ASP A 132 -53.52 8.02 33.74
N LEU A 133 -52.36 7.56 34.21
CA LEU A 133 -52.06 7.47 35.64
C LEU A 133 -52.00 8.85 36.30
N MET A 134 -51.42 9.86 35.62
CA MET A 134 -51.46 11.25 36.08
C MET A 134 -52.88 11.80 36.14
N ALA A 135 -53.72 11.51 35.15
CA ALA A 135 -55.12 11.93 35.15
C ALA A 135 -55.89 11.33 36.34
N ARG A 136 -55.73 10.03 36.61
CA ARG A 136 -56.32 9.35 37.77
C ARG A 136 -55.86 9.95 39.09
N VAL A 137 -54.56 10.17 39.27
CA VAL A 137 -54.01 10.79 40.48
C VAL A 137 -54.55 12.22 40.67
N SER A 138 -54.71 13.00 39.59
CA SER A 138 -55.31 14.34 39.68
C SER A 138 -56.76 14.29 40.16
N LYS A 139 -57.53 13.31 39.69
CA LYS A 139 -58.93 13.11 40.06
C LYS A 139 -59.07 12.69 41.53
N GLU A 140 -58.28 11.69 41.96
CA GLU A 140 -58.25 11.25 43.36
C GLU A 140 -57.82 12.39 44.30
N LYS A 141 -56.85 13.23 43.91
CA LYS A 141 -56.47 14.42 44.69
C LYS A 141 -57.62 15.43 44.81
N SER A 142 -58.42 15.63 43.77
CA SER A 142 -59.58 16.54 43.83
C SER A 142 -60.71 16.01 44.72
N GLU A 143 -60.96 14.70 44.72
CA GLU A 143 -61.98 14.04 45.54
C GLU A 143 -61.60 13.95 47.03
N VAL A 144 -60.30 13.93 47.35
CA VAL A 144 -59.80 13.94 48.74
C VAL A 144 -59.77 15.35 49.35
N VAL A 145 -59.73 16.40 48.53
CA VAL A 145 -59.78 17.81 48.99
C VAL A 145 -61.21 18.28 49.27
N GLU A 146 -62.24 17.60 48.76
CA GLU A 146 -63.61 17.79 49.24
C GLU A 146 -63.81 16.97 50.53
N PRO A 147 -63.92 17.60 51.72
CA PRO A 147 -64.13 16.85 52.95
C PRO A 147 -65.49 16.16 52.88
N LYS A 148 -65.49 14.82 53.01
CA LYS A 148 -66.71 14.03 53.20
C LYS A 148 -67.48 14.62 54.39
N LYS A 149 -68.60 15.28 54.09
CA LYS A 149 -69.55 15.87 55.06
C LYS A 149 -70.20 14.79 55.93
#